data_AF-A0A552Z0B2-F1
#
_entry.id   AF-A0A552Z0B2-F1
#
_cell.length_a   1.000
_cell.length_b   1.000
_cell.length_c   1.000
_cell.angle_alpha   90.00
_cell.angle_beta   90.00
_cell.angle_gamma   90.00
#
_symmetry.space_group_name_H-M   'P 1'
#
loop_
_entity.id
_entity.type
_entity.pdbx_description
1 polymer ?
#
loop_
_entity_poly.entity_id
_entity_poly.type
_entity_poly.pdbx_seq_one_letter_code
_entity_poly.pdbx_strand_id
1 'polypeptide(L)' 'MSNINKIKGYRNMLGKTQSEMAKELDISSQSYYNKENGYVSFRDKEKIKIKNMLIPLFPKITIEDIFFD' A
#
# COMPACT_ATOMS: atom_id res chain seq x y z
N MET A 1 21.40 5.57 -1.65
CA MET A 1 20.38 5.17 -2.64
C MET A 1 19.02 5.53 -2.06
N SER A 2 18.22 6.33 -2.75
CA SER A 2 16.85 6.60 -2.30
C SER A 2 16.05 5.31 -2.42
N ASN A 3 15.68 4.70 -1.29
CA ASN A 3 14.76 3.57 -1.31
C ASN A 3 13.43 4.06 -1.91
N ILE A 4 13.04 3.52 -3.07
CA ILE A 4 11.81 3.92 -3.75
C ILE A 4 10.65 3.42 -2.89
N ASN A 5 9.80 4.34 -2.43
CA ASN A 5 8.59 3.97 -1.71
C ASN A 5 7.51 3.51 -2.71
N LYS A 6 7.53 2.22 -3.07
CA LYS A 6 6.56 1.60 -4.00
C LYS A 6 5.12 1.80 -3.53
N ILE A 7 4.86 1.66 -2.23
CA ILE A 7 3.52 1.83 -1.64
C ILE A 7 2.95 3.23 -1.90
N LYS A 8 3.76 4.27 -1.67
CA LYS A 8 3.39 5.66 -2.00
C LYS A 8 3.09 5.84 -3.49
N GLY A 9 3.88 5.21 -4.35
CA GLY A 9 3.66 5.21 -5.80
C GLY A 9 2.31 4.60 -6.18
N TYR A 10 2.03 3.39 -5.68
CA TYR A 10 0.75 2.71 -5.92
C TYR A 10 -0.44 3.49 -5.38
N ARG A 11 -0.35 4.06 -4.17
CA ARG A 11 -1.41 4.90 -3.61
C ARG A 11 -1.70 6.11 -4.50
N ASN A 12 -0.66 6.79 -4.98
CA ASN A 12 -0.80 7.93 -5.88
C ASN A 12 -1.45 7.52 -7.21
N MET A 13 -1.07 6.36 -7.76
CA MET A 13 -1.65 5.83 -9.00
C MET A 13 -3.14 5.50 -8.84
N LEU A 14 -3.54 5.04 -7.65
CA LEU A 14 -4.96 4.85 -7.30
C LEU A 14 -5.72 6.17 -7.07
N GLY A 15 -5.05 7.32 -7.16
CA GLY A 15 -5.65 8.64 -6.94
C GLY A 15 -6.06 8.91 -5.49
N LYS A 16 -5.46 8.19 -4.53
CA LYS A 16 -5.85 8.26 -3.10
C LYS A 16 -4.88 9.07 -2.26
N THR A 17 -5.42 9.85 -1.34
CA THR A 17 -4.68 10.40 -0.20
C THR A 17 -4.38 9.32 0.84
N GLN A 18 -3.44 9.59 1.77
CA GLN A 18 -3.14 8.66 2.88
C GLN A 18 -4.39 8.36 3.73
N SER A 19 -5.23 9.38 3.97
CA SER A 19 -6.46 9.22 4.75
C SER A 19 -7.52 8.38 4.03
N GLU A 20 -7.66 8.52 2.72
CA GLU A 20 -8.57 7.67 1.93
C GLU A 20 -8.08 6.23 1.89
N MET A 21 -6.78 6.02 1.67
CA MET A 21 -6.21 4.68 1.70
C MET A 21 -6.35 4.01 3.07
N ALA A 22 -6.19 4.77 4.16
CA ALA A 22 -6.43 4.27 5.51
C ALA A 22 -7.88 3.79 5.71
N LYS A 23 -8.87 4.53 5.20
CA LYS A 23 -10.29 4.15 5.23
C LYS A 23 -10.54 2.83 4.49
N GLU A 24 -9.98 2.67 3.30
CA GLU A 24 -10.12 1.43 2.50
C GLU A 24 -9.53 0.20 3.22
N LEU A 25 -8.44 0.40 3.95
CA LEU A 25 -7.78 -0.63 4.73
C LEU A 25 -8.42 -0.87 6.10
N ASP A 26 -9.40 -0.05 6.49
CA ASP A 26 -10.05 -0.08 7.81
C ASP A 26 -9.04 0.11 8.96
N ILE A 27 -8.20 1.15 8.84
CA ILE A 27 -7.20 1.54 9.84
C ILE A 27 -7.18 3.07 10.02
N SER A 28 -6.55 3.55 11.08
CA SER A 28 -6.36 5.00 11.27
C SER A 28 -5.36 5.59 10.25
N SER A 29 -5.52 6.87 9.92
CA SER A 29 -4.56 7.59 9.06
C SER A 29 -3.13 7.52 9.61
N GLN A 30 -2.96 7.58 10.93
CA GLN A 30 -1.64 7.43 11.56
C GLN A 30 -1.04 6.04 11.34
N SER A 31 -1.87 4.99 11.45
CA SER A 31 -1.44 3.62 11.17
C SER A 31 -0.97 3.48 9.72
N TYR A 32 -1.75 4.01 8.77
CA TYR A 32 -1.36 4.01 7.36
C TYR A 32 -0.08 4.81 7.10
N TYR A 33 0.03 6.03 7.66
CA TYR A 33 1.24 6.85 7.56
C TYR A 33 2.47 6.09 8.07
N ASN A 34 2.36 5.44 9.23
CA ASN A 34 3.47 4.69 9.79
C ASN A 34 3.88 3.51 8.90
N LYS A 35 2.90 2.86 8.26
CA LYS A 35 3.13 1.73 7.36
C LYS A 35 3.70 2.14 6.02
N GLU A 36 3.16 3.18 5.39
CA GLU A 36 3.67 3.70 4.13
C GLU A 36 5.12 4.19 4.26
N ASN A 37 5.49 4.79 5.39
CA ASN A 37 6.86 5.23 5.64
C ASN A 37 7.80 4.11 6.12
N GLY A 38 7.31 2.87 6.25
CA GLY A 38 8.13 1.72 6.64
C GLY A 38 8.46 1.63 8.13
N TYR A 39 7.86 2.46 8.99
CA TYR A 39 8.04 2.35 10.45
C TYR A 39 7.37 1.09 11.01
N VAL A 40 6.30 0.62 10.37
CA VAL A 40 5.54 -0.57 10.78
C VAL A 40 5.14 -1.38 9.54
N SER A 41 5.25 -2.70 9.57
CA SER A 41 4.82 -3.54 8.44
C SER A 41 3.29 -3.55 8.26
N PHE A 42 2.84 -3.74 7.02
CA PHE A 42 1.45 -4.07 6.73
C PHE A 42 1.12 -5.50 7.22
N ARG A 43 -0.06 -5.68 7.79
CA ARG A 43 -0.62 -6.99 8.17
C ARG A 43 -1.10 -7.71 6.90
N ASP A 44 -1.21 -9.03 6.95
CA ASP A 44 -1.56 -9.81 5.74
C ASP A 44 -2.93 -9.42 5.16
N LYS A 45 -3.93 -9.15 6.00
CA LYS A 45 -5.23 -8.62 5.56
C LYS A 45 -5.12 -7.29 4.81
N GLU A 46 -4.20 -6.42 5.23
CA GLU A 46 -3.96 -5.12 4.59
C GLU A 46 -3.22 -5.31 3.26
N LYS A 47 -2.22 -6.20 3.23
CA LYS A 47 -1.48 -6.58 2.02
C LYS A 47 -2.40 -7.14 0.94
N ILE A 48 -3.30 -8.05 1.30
CA ILE A 48 -4.30 -8.64 0.39
C ILE A 48 -5.23 -7.56 -0.16
N LYS A 49 -5.74 -6.65 0.69
CA LYS A 49 -6.58 -5.53 0.23
C LYS A 49 -5.85 -4.62 -0.77
N ILE A 50 -4.61 -4.23 -0.45
CA ILE A 50 -3.78 -3.40 -1.35
C ILE A 50 -3.60 -4.10 -2.70
N LYS A 51 -3.23 -5.39 -2.70
CA LYS A 51 -3.11 -6.18 -3.92
C LYS A 51 -4.40 -6.15 -4.74
N ASN A 52 -5.54 -6.42 -4.10
CA ASN A 52 -6.83 -6.46 -4.80
C ASN A 52 -7.20 -5.13 -5.45
N MET A 53 -6.82 -3.99 -4.86
CA MET A 53 -7.00 -2.68 -5.49
C MET A 53 -6.12 -2.48 -6.73
N LEU A 54 -4.98 -3.16 -6.80
CA LEU A 54 -4.03 -3.06 -7.90
C LEU A 54 -4.28 -4.05 -9.03
N ILE A 55 -4.97 -5.18 -8.78
CA ILE A 55 -5.29 -6.20 -9.80
C ILE A 55 -5.93 -5.61 -11.07
N PRO A 56 -6.88 -4.66 -11.01
CA PRO A 56 -7.46 -4.07 -12.23
C PRO A 56 -6.45 -3.34 -13.13
N LEU A 57 -5.36 -2.85 -12.55
CA LEU A 57 -4.30 -2.11 -13.26
C LEU A 57 -3.12 -3.04 -13.61
N PHE A 58 -2.85 -4.02 -12.76
CA PHE A 58 -1.76 -4.98 -12.88
C PHE A 58 -2.25 -6.41 -12.56
N PRO A 59 -2.84 -7.12 -13.54
CA PRO A 59 -3.49 -8.42 -13.28
C PRO A 59 -2.56 -9.53 -12.76
N LYS A 60 -1.24 -9.39 -12.94
CA LYS A 60 -0.23 -10.38 -12.54
C LYS A 60 0.58 -9.98 -11.30
N ILE A 61 0.27 -8.85 -10.68
CA ILE A 61 1.04 -8.33 -9.54
C ILE A 61 0.95 -9.26 -8.33
N THR A 62 2.08 -9.51 -7.68
CA THR A 62 2.20 -10.36 -6.50
C THR A 62 2.39 -9.54 -5.23
N ILE A 63 2.32 -10.19 -4.07
CA ILE A 63 2.60 -9.53 -2.78
C ILE A 63 4.09 -9.19 -2.68
N GLU A 64 4.92 -10.07 -3.23
CA GLU A 64 6.36 -9.95 -3.37
C GLU A 64 6.71 -8.69 -4.16
N ASP A 65 6.09 -8.48 -5.33
CA ASP A 65 6.32 -7.27 -6.15
C ASP A 65 6.01 -5.96 -5.41
N ILE A 66 4.97 -5.97 -4.55
CA ILE A 66 4.45 -4.77 -3.89
C ILE A 66 5.25 -4.43 -2.62
N PHE A 67 5.55 -5.44 -1.81
CA PHE A 67 6.04 -5.26 -0.43
C PHE A 67 7.49 -5.72 -0.21
N PHE A 68 8.09 -6.38 -1.20
CA PHE A 68 9.43 -6.92 -1.11
C PHE A 68 10.27 -6.44 -2.31
N ASP A 69 11.58 -6.46 -2.15
CA ASP A 69 12.57 -6.09 -3.18
C ASP A 69 13.33 -7.32 -3.66
#